data_AF-A0A9D5E993-F1
#
_entry.id   AF-A0A9D5E993-F1
#
_cell.length_a   1.000
_cell.length_b   1.000
_cell.length_c   1.000
_cell.angle_alpha   90.00
_cell.angle_beta   90.00
_cell.angle_gamma   90.00
#
_symmetry.space_group_name_H-M   'P 1'
#
loop_
_entity.id
_entity.type
_entity.pdbx_description
1 polymer ?
#
loop_
_entity_poly.entity_id
_entity_poly.type
_entity_poly.pdbx_seq_one_letter_code
_entity_poly.pdbx_strand_id
1 'polypeptide(L)'
;MAALVITAATPRMMPRAVRKDRRKWRRRFESPSLMISRRNMPPEHITAPPGAGRPYLVPMADPRRSADPPTTARQAAPEIARVLIPRDAIARRVRQLGEQITSTLTAAAAPPPFEPGPVVLVPVLTGALVFVADLIRHVPLPLSIRPVTVSSYAGPSTTSAGASVQSAVPTDLGGARVVIVDDILDSGRTLGLLRRLIAAQEPQSLHVAVLLRKQKPGGRAEPVAVDFACFDIDDHFVVGYGLDYDGLFRNLPDVAALRVPGA
;
A
#
# COMPACT_ATOMS: atom_id res chain seq x y z
N MET A 1 -19.29 -30.54 49.00
CA MET A 1 -18.05 -30.21 48.26
C MET A 1 -18.15 -30.80 46.86
N ALA A 2 -18.35 -29.97 45.84
CA ALA A 2 -18.47 -30.41 44.44
C ALA A 2 -17.08 -30.37 43.78
N ALA A 3 -16.66 -31.49 43.21
CA ALA A 3 -15.39 -31.63 42.51
C ALA A 3 -15.54 -31.13 41.06
N LEU A 4 -14.66 -30.21 40.67
CA LEU A 4 -14.54 -29.63 39.33
C LEU A 4 -13.73 -30.59 38.44
N VAL A 5 -14.37 -31.18 37.43
CA VAL A 5 -13.69 -31.96 36.38
C VAL A 5 -13.31 -31.01 35.24
N ILE A 6 -12.01 -30.81 35.02
CA ILE A 6 -11.48 -30.05 33.89
C ILE A 6 -11.32 -31.01 32.70
N THR A 7 -12.14 -30.84 31.68
CA THR A 7 -12.03 -31.55 30.40
C THR A 7 -10.94 -30.89 29.54
N ALA A 8 -9.88 -31.62 29.23
CA ALA A 8 -8.83 -31.18 28.32
C ALA A 8 -9.34 -31.16 26.87
N ALA A 9 -9.24 -30.01 26.21
CA ALA A 9 -9.56 -29.87 24.78
C ALA A 9 -8.49 -30.55 23.92
N THR A 10 -8.92 -31.43 23.03
CA THR A 10 -8.08 -32.11 22.04
C THR A 10 -7.56 -31.12 20.98
N PRO A 11 -6.31 -31.25 20.48
CA PRO A 11 -5.78 -30.36 19.44
C PRO A 11 -6.51 -30.59 18.11
N ARG A 12 -7.06 -29.51 17.54
CA ARG A 12 -7.72 -29.52 16.22
C ARG A 12 -6.65 -29.73 15.13
N MET A 13 -6.71 -30.88 14.45
CA MET A 13 -5.80 -31.25 13.37
C MET A 13 -5.90 -30.26 12.19
N MET A 14 -4.77 -29.62 11.85
CA MET A 14 -4.63 -28.77 10.65
C MET A 14 -4.64 -29.62 9.35
N PRO A 15 -5.23 -29.14 8.24
CA PRO A 15 -5.25 -29.86 6.97
C PRO A 15 -3.85 -30.16 6.41
N ARG A 16 -3.66 -31.36 5.86
CA ARG A 16 -2.39 -31.92 5.33
C ARG A 16 -1.70 -31.11 4.22
N ALA A 17 -2.33 -30.09 3.64
CA ALA A 17 -1.84 -29.37 2.46
C ALA A 17 -0.67 -28.41 2.73
N VAL A 18 -0.48 -27.93 3.97
CA VAL A 18 0.57 -26.93 4.31
C VAL A 18 1.94 -27.57 4.58
N ARG A 19 2.05 -28.91 4.57
CA ARG A 19 3.24 -29.63 5.03
C ARG A 19 4.33 -29.80 3.95
N LYS A 20 4.01 -29.59 2.67
CA LYS A 20 4.89 -30.04 1.55
C LYS A 20 5.92 -29.04 1.03
N ASP A 21 5.92 -27.78 1.43
CA ASP A 21 6.90 -26.79 0.90
C ASP A 21 7.92 -26.27 1.93
N ARG A 22 7.98 -26.86 3.13
CA ARG A 22 8.96 -26.46 4.17
C ARG A 22 10.42 -26.76 3.83
N ARG A 23 10.71 -27.77 3.00
CA ARG A 23 12.09 -28.20 2.68
C ARG A 23 12.73 -27.42 1.53
N LYS A 24 11.93 -26.87 0.62
CA LYS A 24 12.43 -26.17 -0.58
C LYS A 24 12.93 -24.76 -0.25
N TRP A 25 12.25 -24.09 0.68
CA TRP A 25 12.61 -22.75 1.15
C TRP A 25 13.86 -22.73 2.05
N ARG A 26 14.06 -23.76 2.89
CA ARG A 26 15.23 -23.92 3.78
C ARG A 26 16.58 -23.84 3.04
N ARG A 27 16.69 -24.45 1.85
CA ARG A 27 17.97 -24.52 1.11
C ARG A 27 18.40 -23.21 0.44
N ARG A 28 17.49 -22.25 0.23
CA ARG A 28 17.78 -21.02 -0.54
C ARG A 28 18.39 -19.90 0.30
N PHE A 29 18.24 -19.93 1.62
CA PHE A 29 18.70 -18.87 2.53
C PHE A 29 19.72 -19.33 3.59
N GLU A 30 20.07 -20.63 3.66
CA GLU A 30 21.12 -21.18 4.54
C GLU A 30 22.49 -21.36 3.82
N SER A 31 22.66 -20.87 2.59
CA SER A 31 23.94 -20.96 1.88
C SER A 31 24.76 -19.66 2.04
N PRO A 32 25.97 -19.69 2.64
CA PRO A 32 26.87 -18.53 2.74
C PRO A 32 27.43 -18.01 1.40
N SER A 33 27.08 -18.64 0.27
CA SER A 33 27.72 -18.42 -1.03
C SER A 33 27.09 -17.31 -1.89
N LEU A 34 26.32 -16.40 -1.31
CA LEU A 34 25.86 -15.18 -1.99
C LEU A 34 26.78 -13.98 -1.73
N MET A 35 28.09 -14.22 -1.69
CA MET A 35 29.06 -13.24 -2.17
C MET A 35 29.23 -13.47 -3.67
N ILE A 36 28.74 -12.54 -4.48
CA ILE A 36 29.01 -12.54 -5.93
C ILE A 36 30.51 -12.33 -6.12
N SER A 37 31.25 -13.42 -6.26
CA SER A 37 32.66 -13.41 -6.68
C SER A 37 32.72 -12.94 -8.14
N ARG A 38 33.30 -11.76 -8.37
CA ARG A 38 33.57 -11.20 -9.70
C ARG A 38 34.78 -11.89 -10.37
N ARG A 39 34.80 -13.22 -10.45
CA ARG A 39 35.82 -13.95 -11.23
C ARG A 39 35.12 -15.03 -12.04
N ASN A 40 35.19 -14.87 -13.37
CA ASN A 40 34.71 -15.77 -14.44
C ASN A 40 33.24 -15.63 -14.87
N MET A 41 32.90 -14.47 -15.45
CA MET A 41 31.92 -14.40 -16.54
C MET A 41 32.70 -14.37 -17.88
N PRO A 42 32.30 -15.13 -18.92
CA PRO A 42 32.87 -15.00 -20.26
C PRO A 42 32.50 -13.62 -20.88
N PRO A 43 33.29 -13.10 -21.83
CA PRO A 43 33.01 -11.79 -22.41
C PRO A 43 31.83 -11.90 -23.39
N GLU A 44 30.65 -11.46 -22.97
CA GLU A 44 29.57 -11.22 -23.91
C GLU A 44 29.78 -9.86 -24.57
N HIS A 45 30.18 -9.91 -25.85
CA HIS A 45 30.18 -8.76 -26.75
C HIS A 45 28.73 -8.35 -27.02
N ILE A 46 28.26 -7.31 -26.32
CA ILE A 46 27.09 -6.55 -26.72
C ILE A 46 27.60 -5.22 -27.28
N THR A 47 27.72 -5.16 -28.61
CA THR A 47 27.91 -3.90 -29.33
C THR A 47 26.62 -3.09 -29.25
N ALA A 48 26.68 -1.92 -28.61
CA ALA A 48 25.60 -0.92 -28.67
C ALA A 48 25.58 -0.24 -30.05
N PRO A 49 24.41 -0.01 -30.68
CA PRO A 49 24.34 0.94 -31.78
C PRO A 49 24.40 2.38 -31.23
N PRO A 50 25.06 3.31 -31.93
CA PRO A 50 25.21 4.68 -31.46
C PRO A 50 24.00 5.54 -31.86
N GLY A 51 23.60 6.43 -30.96
CA GLY A 51 23.15 7.75 -31.34
C GLY A 51 21.65 8.06 -31.28
N ALA A 52 21.41 9.25 -30.72
CA ALA A 52 20.30 10.15 -30.94
C ALA A 52 18.96 9.80 -30.27
N GLY A 53 18.67 10.54 -29.20
CA GLY A 53 17.40 10.55 -28.51
C GLY A 53 16.21 10.85 -29.42
N ARG A 54 15.05 10.40 -28.95
CA ARG A 54 13.76 10.91 -29.40
C ARG A 54 12.85 11.12 -28.20
N PRO A 55 12.06 12.21 -28.21
CA PRO A 55 11.24 12.62 -27.08
C PRO A 55 10.00 11.75 -26.99
N TYR A 56 9.36 11.79 -25.83
CA TYR A 56 8.02 11.26 -25.59
C TYR A 56 7.09 11.54 -26.78
N LEU A 57 6.70 10.48 -27.49
CA LEU A 57 5.71 10.55 -28.55
C LEU A 57 4.33 10.74 -27.92
N VAL A 58 3.83 11.97 -28.01
CA VAL A 58 2.40 12.28 -27.89
C VAL A 58 1.70 11.67 -29.13
N PRO A 59 0.53 11.03 -29.01
CA PRO A 59 -0.13 10.43 -30.17
C PRO A 59 -0.46 11.48 -31.24
N MET A 60 -0.12 11.18 -32.50
CA MET A 60 -0.58 11.94 -33.67
C MET A 60 -2.10 11.83 -33.81
N ALA A 61 -2.76 12.96 -34.02
CA ALA A 61 -4.19 13.05 -34.28
C ALA A 61 -4.57 12.42 -35.63
N ASP A 62 -5.72 11.75 -35.66
CA ASP A 62 -6.37 11.20 -36.85
C ASP A 62 -6.75 12.33 -37.85
N PRO A 63 -6.31 12.29 -39.13
CA PRO A 63 -6.60 13.33 -40.12
C PRO A 63 -8.05 13.34 -40.63
N ARG A 64 -8.98 12.56 -40.04
CA ARG A 64 -10.40 12.53 -40.44
C ARG A 64 -11.37 13.23 -39.47
N ARG A 65 -10.91 14.21 -38.68
CA ARG A 65 -11.83 15.01 -37.84
C ARG A 65 -12.33 16.25 -38.58
N SER A 66 -13.43 16.07 -39.31
CA SER A 66 -14.22 17.16 -39.89
C SER A 66 -14.98 17.94 -38.81
N ALA A 67 -14.93 19.28 -38.94
CA ALA A 67 -15.68 20.32 -38.22
C ALA A 67 -15.38 20.52 -36.72
N ASP A 68 -14.80 21.69 -36.41
CA ASP A 68 -14.69 22.19 -35.05
C ASP A 68 -16.10 22.45 -34.48
N PRO A 69 -16.47 21.87 -33.33
CA PRO A 69 -17.68 22.27 -32.63
C PRO A 69 -17.53 23.70 -32.08
N PRO A 70 -18.63 24.42 -31.82
CA PRO A 70 -18.58 25.80 -31.33
C PRO A 70 -17.71 25.87 -30.05
N THR A 71 -16.88 26.91 -29.97
CA THR A 71 -15.93 27.19 -28.88
C THR A 71 -16.66 27.31 -27.54
N THR A 72 -16.97 26.18 -26.93
CA THR A 72 -17.20 26.08 -25.50
C THR A 72 -15.85 26.31 -24.82
N ALA A 73 -15.83 27.19 -23.81
CA ALA A 73 -14.64 27.48 -23.03
C ALA A 73 -13.95 26.16 -22.68
N ARG A 74 -12.74 25.94 -23.23
CA ARG A 74 -11.95 24.73 -22.98
C ARG A 74 -11.74 24.69 -21.47
N GLN A 75 -12.45 23.79 -20.77
CA GLN A 75 -12.24 23.60 -19.34
C GLN A 75 -10.74 23.32 -19.16
N ALA A 76 -10.08 24.17 -18.38
CA ALA A 76 -8.63 24.09 -18.25
C ALA A 76 -8.27 22.73 -17.63
N ALA A 77 -7.25 22.08 -18.18
CA ALA A 77 -6.82 20.76 -17.75
C ALA A 77 -6.26 20.82 -16.31
N PRO A 78 -6.36 19.73 -15.53
CA PRO A 78 -5.71 19.64 -14.23
C PRO A 78 -4.19 19.84 -14.37
N GLU A 79 -3.62 20.66 -13.51
CA GLU A 79 -2.22 21.07 -13.56
C GLU A 79 -1.50 20.75 -12.25
N ILE A 80 -0.28 20.23 -12.35
CA ILE A 80 0.60 20.07 -11.19
C ILE A 80 1.03 21.45 -10.69
N ALA A 81 0.51 21.86 -9.53
CA ALA A 81 0.78 23.19 -8.97
C ALA A 81 2.18 23.30 -8.37
N ARG A 82 2.59 22.27 -7.61
CA ARG A 82 3.93 22.16 -7.01
C ARG A 82 4.19 20.74 -6.50
N VAL A 83 5.45 20.35 -6.44
CA VAL A 83 5.87 19.14 -5.70
C VAL A 83 5.77 19.44 -4.20
N LEU A 84 5.10 18.55 -3.46
CA LEU A 84 5.01 18.63 -1.99
C LEU A 84 6.05 17.76 -1.32
N ILE A 85 6.25 16.54 -1.83
CA ILE A 85 7.17 15.57 -1.25
C ILE A 85 7.99 14.93 -2.37
N PRO A 86 9.30 15.22 -2.46
CA PRO A 86 10.15 14.65 -3.49
C PRO A 86 10.42 13.17 -3.24
N ARG A 87 10.61 12.39 -4.31
CA ARG A 87 10.83 10.93 -4.30
C ARG A 87 11.90 10.47 -3.31
N ASP A 88 12.99 11.24 -3.17
CA ASP A 88 14.09 10.88 -2.28
C ASP A 88 13.68 11.02 -0.81
N ALA A 89 12.81 11.99 -0.49
CA ALA A 89 12.23 12.12 0.84
C ALA A 89 11.26 10.98 1.13
N ILE A 90 10.43 10.59 0.15
CA ILE A 90 9.54 9.43 0.25
C ILE A 90 10.36 8.17 0.54
N ALA A 91 11.38 7.87 -0.27
CA ALA A 91 12.22 6.68 -0.09
C ALA A 91 12.89 6.61 1.29
N ARG A 92 13.43 7.74 1.78
CA ARG A 92 14.00 7.82 3.12
C ARG A 92 12.97 7.54 4.21
N ARG A 93 11.78 8.15 4.11
CA ARG A 93 10.74 8.01 5.13
C ARG A 93 10.13 6.61 5.13
N VAL A 94 9.92 6.00 3.97
CA VAL A 94 9.43 4.62 3.82
C VAL A 94 10.38 3.63 4.48
N ARG A 95 11.70 3.80 4.30
CA ARG A 95 12.70 2.99 5.00
C ARG A 95 12.56 3.10 6.53
N GLN A 96 12.49 4.33 7.05
CA GLN A 96 12.30 4.57 8.49
C GLN A 96 10.99 3.97 9.00
N LEU A 97 9.92 4.02 8.20
CA LEU A 97 8.64 3.41 8.55
C LEU A 97 8.73 1.88 8.63
N GLY A 98 9.46 1.26 7.70
CA GLY A 98 9.72 -0.19 7.73
C GLY A 98 10.45 -0.61 9.00
N GLU A 99 11.44 0.16 9.44
CA GLU A 99 12.16 -0.05 10.70
C GLU A 99 11.22 0.09 11.91
N GLN A 100 10.35 1.11 11.93
CA GLN A 100 9.32 1.32 12.96
C GLN A 100 8.35 0.15 13.06
N ILE A 101 7.76 -0.27 11.93
CA ILE A 101 6.84 -1.41 11.85
C ILE A 101 7.53 -2.68 12.35
N THR A 102 8.76 -2.92 11.91
CA THR A 102 9.54 -4.11 12.31
C THR A 102 9.75 -4.14 13.82
N SER A 103 10.15 -3.01 14.41
CA SER A 103 10.35 -2.89 15.86
C SER A 103 9.05 -3.16 16.62
N THR A 104 7.94 -2.52 16.23
CA THR A 104 6.63 -2.69 16.89
C THR A 104 6.14 -4.13 16.82
N LEU A 105 6.26 -4.78 15.66
CA LEU A 105 5.74 -6.13 15.47
C LEU A 105 6.63 -7.21 16.11
N THR A 106 7.92 -6.93 16.34
CA THR A 106 8.86 -7.85 16.99
C THR A 106 8.77 -7.80 18.52
N ALA A 107 8.47 -6.64 19.10
CA ALA A 107 8.38 -6.44 20.55
C ALA A 107 7.29 -7.31 21.21
N ALA A 108 6.25 -7.68 20.47
CA ALA A 108 5.26 -8.65 20.89
C ALA A 108 5.80 -10.07 20.64
N ALA A 109 6.40 -10.73 21.64
CA ALA A 109 6.83 -12.15 21.66
C ALA A 109 7.00 -12.80 20.26
N ALA A 110 8.20 -12.66 19.69
CA ALA A 110 8.50 -13.19 18.37
C ALA A 110 8.34 -14.72 18.34
N PRO A 111 7.58 -15.29 17.40
CA PRO A 111 7.68 -16.72 17.12
C PRO A 111 9.09 -17.04 16.62
N PRO A 112 9.55 -18.30 16.77
CA PRO A 112 10.81 -18.72 16.18
C PRO A 112 10.85 -18.38 14.68
N PRO A 113 12.03 -18.00 14.15
CA PRO A 113 12.18 -17.72 12.74
C PRO A 113 11.65 -18.90 11.91
N PHE A 114 10.88 -18.59 10.86
CA PHE A 114 10.23 -19.54 9.96
C PHE A 114 9.01 -20.30 10.52
N GLU A 115 8.51 -19.94 11.71
CA GLU A 115 7.11 -20.19 12.05
C GLU A 115 6.25 -18.97 11.72
N PRO A 116 5.13 -19.14 10.98
CA PRO A 116 4.22 -18.04 10.71
C PRO A 116 3.57 -17.56 12.02
N GLY A 117 4.11 -16.51 12.63
CA GLY A 117 3.35 -15.63 13.51
C GLY A 117 2.81 -14.50 12.64
N PRO A 118 1.53 -14.54 12.20
CA PRO A 118 1.15 -14.03 10.90
C PRO A 118 1.15 -12.52 10.89
N VAL A 119 2.27 -11.91 10.46
CA VAL A 119 2.25 -10.51 10.02
C VAL A 119 1.48 -10.49 8.71
N VAL A 120 0.37 -9.75 8.70
CA VAL A 120 -0.47 -9.58 7.52
C VAL A 120 -0.51 -8.10 7.17
N LEU A 121 0.01 -7.76 6.00
CA LEU A 121 -0.19 -6.44 5.44
C LEU A 121 -1.45 -6.44 4.58
N VAL A 122 -2.36 -5.52 4.84
CA VAL A 122 -3.61 -5.34 4.10
C VAL A 122 -3.54 -4.01 3.35
N PRO A 123 -2.93 -3.99 2.14
CA PRO A 123 -2.91 -2.78 1.33
C PRO A 123 -4.28 -2.46 0.75
N VAL A 124 -4.67 -1.19 0.84
CA VAL A 124 -5.89 -0.65 0.23
C VAL A 124 -5.57 -0.25 -1.21
N LEU A 125 -6.08 -1.04 -2.14
CA LEU A 125 -5.86 -0.82 -3.57
C LEU A 125 -6.91 0.12 -4.16
N THR A 126 -6.58 0.90 -5.19
CA THR A 126 -5.31 0.83 -5.98
C THR A 126 -4.22 1.78 -5.48
N GLY A 127 -4.58 2.82 -4.72
CA GLY A 127 -3.69 3.91 -4.33
C GLY A 127 -2.42 3.46 -3.60
N ALA A 128 -2.55 2.55 -2.63
CA ALA A 128 -1.41 2.09 -1.83
C ALA A 128 -0.42 1.18 -2.57
N LEU A 129 -0.66 0.82 -3.84
CA LEU A 129 0.15 -0.17 -4.57
C LEU A 129 1.65 0.18 -4.58
N VAL A 130 1.99 1.42 -4.93
CA VAL A 130 3.39 1.87 -5.03
C VAL A 130 4.03 1.92 -3.64
N PHE A 131 3.31 2.51 -2.68
CA PHE A 131 3.77 2.65 -1.30
C PHE A 131 4.02 1.28 -0.63
N VAL A 132 3.09 0.34 -0.73
CA VAL A 132 3.26 -0.99 -0.13
C VAL A 132 4.41 -1.76 -0.77
N ALA A 133 4.56 -1.68 -2.10
CA ALA A 133 5.65 -2.35 -2.82
C ALA A 133 7.02 -1.83 -2.36
N ASP A 134 7.13 -0.53 -2.07
CA ASP A 134 8.35 0.04 -1.54
C ASP A 134 8.58 -0.33 -0.07
N LEU A 135 7.54 -0.27 0.75
CA LEU A 135 7.58 -0.52 2.19
C LEU A 135 7.99 -1.96 2.54
N ILE A 136 7.44 -2.97 1.86
CA ILE A 136 7.69 -4.39 2.21
C ILE A 136 9.16 -4.79 2.14
N ARG A 137 9.96 -4.09 1.30
CA ARG A 137 11.40 -4.35 1.17
C ARG A 137 12.20 -3.90 2.40
N HIS A 138 11.59 -3.09 3.26
CA HIS A 138 12.17 -2.55 4.49
C HIS A 138 11.57 -3.17 5.76
N VAL A 139 10.74 -4.20 5.64
CA VAL A 139 10.15 -4.94 6.78
C VAL A 139 10.70 -6.37 6.77
N PRO A 140 11.87 -6.64 7.40
CA PRO A 140 12.52 -7.95 7.41
C PRO A 140 11.82 -8.95 8.35
N LEU A 141 10.51 -9.17 8.14
CA LEU A 141 9.69 -10.13 8.86
C LEU A 141 9.02 -11.11 7.89
N PRO A 142 8.82 -12.38 8.27
CA PRO A 142 7.93 -13.27 7.52
C PRO A 142 6.51 -12.70 7.52
N LEU A 143 6.04 -12.25 6.35
CA LEU A 143 4.74 -11.61 6.20
C LEU A 143 3.97 -12.15 4.99
N SER A 144 2.65 -11.94 5.01
CA SER A 144 1.77 -12.13 3.85
C SER A 144 1.10 -10.82 3.47
N ILE A 145 0.78 -10.65 2.19
CA ILE A 145 0.10 -9.46 1.66
C ILE A 145 -1.30 -9.89 1.21
N ARG A 146 -2.34 -9.24 1.75
CA ARG A 146 -3.74 -9.56 1.47
C ARG A 146 -4.48 -8.28 1.10
N PRO A 147 -4.47 -7.87 -0.18
CA PRO A 147 -5.04 -6.59 -0.61
C PRO A 147 -6.56 -6.55 -0.47
N VAL A 148 -7.10 -5.34 -0.37
CA VAL A 148 -8.54 -5.05 -0.41
C VAL A 148 -8.79 -3.85 -1.33
N THR A 149 -9.89 -3.84 -2.06
CA THR A 149 -10.38 -2.67 -2.80
C THR A 149 -11.64 -2.11 -2.13
N VAL A 150 -11.70 -0.79 -2.00
CA VAL A 150 -12.83 -0.06 -1.42
C VAL A 150 -13.27 1.00 -2.41
N SER A 151 -14.58 1.12 -2.66
CA SER A 151 -15.15 2.25 -3.39
C SER A 151 -15.74 3.26 -2.45
N SER A 152 -15.46 4.53 -2.71
CA SER A 152 -16.30 5.64 -2.25
C SER A 152 -17.49 5.78 -3.19
N TYR A 153 -18.72 5.87 -2.66
CA TYR A 153 -19.88 6.24 -3.48
C TYR A 153 -19.81 7.74 -3.78
N ALA A 154 -19.69 8.09 -5.05
CA ALA A 154 -19.83 9.48 -5.51
C ALA A 154 -21.31 9.73 -5.82
N GLY A 155 -22.01 10.43 -4.93
CA GLY A 155 -23.30 11.03 -5.28
C GLY A 155 -23.10 12.22 -6.22
N PRO A 156 -24.15 12.70 -6.93
CA PRO A 156 -24.07 13.86 -7.83
C PRO A 156 -23.84 15.22 -7.12
N SER A 157 -23.55 15.21 -5.82
CA SER A 157 -23.09 16.36 -5.05
C SER A 157 -21.75 16.02 -4.42
N THR A 158 -20.88 17.01 -4.23
CA THR A 158 -19.52 16.93 -3.65
C THR A 158 -19.45 16.39 -2.21
N THR A 159 -20.53 15.77 -1.72
CA THR A 159 -20.64 15.15 -0.40
C THR A 159 -20.39 13.66 -0.55
N SER A 160 -19.27 13.18 -0.03
CA SER A 160 -18.87 11.76 -0.04
C SER A 160 -19.90 10.89 0.69
N ALA A 161 -20.69 10.13 -0.08
CA ALA A 161 -21.76 9.26 0.41
C ALA A 161 -21.20 7.90 0.85
N GLY A 162 -20.38 7.89 1.90
CA GLY A 162 -19.89 6.65 2.52
C GLY A 162 -18.83 5.87 1.71
N ALA A 163 -18.15 4.97 2.40
CA ALA A 163 -17.22 4.00 1.81
C ALA A 163 -17.85 2.60 1.86
N SER A 164 -17.74 1.84 0.78
CA SER A 164 -18.18 0.45 0.70
C SER A 164 -17.03 -0.42 0.21
N VAL A 165 -16.87 -1.58 0.84
CA VAL A 165 -15.86 -2.56 0.46
C VAL A 165 -16.30 -3.25 -0.83
N GLN A 166 -15.45 -3.25 -1.86
CA GLN A 166 -15.75 -3.87 -3.15
C GLN A 166 -15.29 -5.33 -3.22
N SER A 167 -14.08 -5.61 -2.73
CA SER A 167 -13.56 -6.98 -2.61
C SER A 167 -13.78 -7.50 -1.21
N ALA A 168 -14.05 -8.79 -1.01
CA ALA A 168 -14.13 -9.37 0.34
C ALA A 168 -12.92 -8.96 1.22
N VAL A 169 -13.19 -8.46 2.43
CA VAL A 169 -12.14 -8.22 3.43
C VAL A 169 -11.42 -9.55 3.69
N PRO A 170 -10.08 -9.57 3.79
CA PRO A 170 -9.34 -10.79 4.10
C PRO A 170 -9.89 -11.47 5.37
N THR A 171 -10.23 -12.75 5.27
CA THR A 171 -10.73 -13.60 6.37
C THR A 171 -9.60 -14.26 7.14
N ASP A 172 -9.86 -14.93 8.26
CA ASP A 172 -8.86 -15.73 8.99
C ASP A 172 -7.68 -14.89 9.52
N LEU A 173 -8.00 -13.68 10.04
CA LEU A 173 -7.01 -12.78 10.66
C LEU A 173 -6.88 -12.97 12.18
N GLY A 174 -7.59 -13.95 12.77
CA GLY A 174 -7.53 -14.23 14.20
C GLY A 174 -6.13 -14.57 14.67
N GLY A 175 -5.66 -13.90 15.73
CA GLY A 175 -4.31 -14.06 16.26
C GLY A 175 -3.18 -13.52 15.36
N ALA A 176 -3.50 -12.86 14.24
CA ALA A 176 -2.51 -12.23 13.38
C ALA A 176 -2.07 -10.84 13.88
N ARG A 177 -0.88 -10.40 13.50
CA ARG A 177 -0.45 -9.01 13.65
C ARG A 177 -0.72 -8.29 12.34
N VAL A 178 -1.80 -7.52 12.28
CA VAL A 178 -2.30 -6.93 11.04
C VAL A 178 -1.87 -5.47 10.94
N VAL A 179 -1.40 -5.07 9.76
CA VAL A 179 -1.17 -3.66 9.42
C VAL A 179 -1.98 -3.32 8.17
N ILE A 180 -2.97 -2.45 8.31
CA ILE A 180 -3.66 -1.84 7.17
C ILE A 180 -2.70 -0.81 6.56
N VAL A 181 -2.48 -0.86 5.26
CA VAL A 181 -1.57 0.04 4.54
C VAL A 181 -2.38 0.83 3.52
N ASP A 182 -2.42 2.15 3.63
CA ASP A 182 -3.15 3.03 2.72
C ASP A 182 -2.25 4.17 2.22
N ASP A 183 -2.56 4.76 1.07
CA ASP A 183 -1.79 5.91 0.56
C ASP A 183 -2.17 7.21 1.28
N ILE A 184 -3.42 7.36 1.72
CA ILE A 184 -3.87 8.59 2.37
C ILE A 184 -4.97 8.40 3.43
N LEU A 185 -4.77 9.01 4.60
CA LEU A 185 -5.85 9.32 5.53
C LEU A 185 -6.42 10.71 5.24
N ASP A 186 -7.58 10.74 4.56
CA ASP A 186 -8.39 11.96 4.32
C ASP A 186 -9.58 12.05 5.30
N SER A 187 -10.75 11.53 4.93
CA SER A 187 -11.98 11.61 5.74
C SER A 187 -12.03 10.61 6.89
N GLY A 188 -11.23 9.54 6.81
CA GLY A 188 -11.20 8.43 7.78
C GLY A 188 -12.20 7.31 7.52
N ARG A 189 -13.20 7.49 6.65
CA ARG A 189 -14.28 6.51 6.45
C ARG A 189 -13.80 5.14 5.95
N THR A 190 -12.90 5.12 4.97
CA THR A 190 -12.33 3.88 4.41
C THR A 190 -11.56 3.10 5.47
N LEU A 191 -10.58 3.74 6.10
CA LEU A 191 -9.75 3.12 7.14
C LEU A 191 -10.57 2.72 8.37
N GLY A 192 -11.57 3.53 8.75
CA GLY A 192 -12.46 3.25 9.86
C GLY A 192 -13.34 2.01 9.61
N LEU A 193 -13.90 1.88 8.40
CA LEU A 193 -14.62 0.68 7.98
C LEU A 193 -13.72 -0.57 8.02
N LEU A 194 -12.53 -0.50 7.40
CA LEU A 194 -11.59 -1.62 7.39
C LEU A 194 -11.14 -2.00 8.80
N ARG A 195 -10.86 -1.02 9.66
CA ARG A 195 -10.48 -1.25 11.05
C ARG A 195 -11.58 -1.99 11.81
N ARG A 196 -12.86 -1.60 11.66
CA ARG A 196 -13.99 -2.33 12.28
C ARG A 196 -14.09 -3.78 11.78
N LEU A 197 -14.05 -3.98 10.46
CA LEU A 197 -14.21 -5.31 9.85
C LEU A 197 -13.06 -6.26 10.21
N ILE A 198 -11.83 -5.75 10.30
CA ILE A 198 -10.66 -6.54 10.68
C ILE A 198 -10.63 -6.77 12.18
N ALA A 199 -10.95 -5.77 13.01
CA ALA A 199 -10.99 -5.93 14.47
C ALA A 199 -12.01 -6.99 14.91
N ALA A 200 -13.13 -7.12 14.20
CA ALA A 200 -14.14 -8.17 14.45
C ALA A 200 -13.64 -9.60 14.23
N GLN A 201 -12.47 -9.79 13.60
CA GLN A 201 -11.81 -11.08 13.45
C GLN A 201 -10.80 -11.39 14.56
N GLU A 202 -10.67 -10.50 15.56
CA GLU A 202 -9.81 -10.66 16.74
C GLU A 202 -8.32 -10.93 16.39
N PRO A 203 -7.67 -10.05 15.61
CA PRO A 203 -6.23 -10.13 15.42
C PRO A 203 -5.50 -9.91 16.75
N GLN A 204 -4.29 -10.46 16.88
CA GLN A 204 -3.41 -10.22 18.03
C GLN A 204 -3.09 -8.73 18.17
N SER A 205 -2.91 -8.03 17.06
CA SER A 205 -2.74 -6.57 17.01
C SER A 205 -3.24 -6.03 15.67
N LEU A 206 -3.72 -4.79 15.69
CA LEU A 206 -4.22 -4.10 14.49
C LEU A 206 -3.65 -2.68 14.45
N HIS A 207 -2.82 -2.43 13.44
CA HIS A 207 -2.19 -1.15 13.20
C HIS A 207 -2.60 -0.56 11.85
N VAL A 208 -2.44 0.76 11.72
CA VAL A 208 -2.68 1.50 10.48
C VAL A 208 -1.41 2.25 10.09
N ALA A 209 -0.97 2.02 8.86
CA ALA A 209 0.13 2.71 8.21
C ALA A 209 -0.38 3.51 7.00
N VAL A 210 -0.06 4.80 6.94
CA VAL A 210 -0.40 5.66 5.81
C VAL A 210 0.81 6.40 5.27
N LEU A 211 0.87 6.58 3.96
CA LEU A 211 1.85 7.48 3.37
C LEU A 211 1.54 8.93 3.76
N LEU A 212 0.31 9.39 3.53
CA LEU A 212 -0.10 10.76 3.81
C LEU A 212 -1.19 10.82 4.88
N ARG A 213 -1.06 11.76 5.81
CA ARG A 213 -2.11 12.11 6.77
C ARG A 213 -2.49 13.57 6.57
N LYS A 214 -3.69 13.82 6.04
CA LYS A 214 -4.20 15.17 5.87
C LYS A 214 -4.58 15.79 7.20
N GLN A 215 -4.11 17.00 7.44
CA GLN A 215 -4.51 17.83 8.56
C GLN A 215 -5.85 18.50 8.22
N LYS A 216 -6.87 18.22 9.03
CA LYS A 216 -8.22 18.74 8.87
C LYS A 216 -8.57 19.64 10.07
N PRO A 217 -8.46 20.97 9.95
CA PRO A 217 -8.75 21.88 11.06
C PRO A 217 -10.17 21.71 11.61
N GLY A 218 -11.14 21.37 10.74
CA GLY A 218 -12.53 21.06 11.14
C GLY A 218 -12.75 19.63 11.66
N GLY A 219 -11.68 18.85 11.84
CA GLY A 219 -11.77 17.43 12.18
C GLY A 219 -12.06 16.53 10.98
N ARG A 220 -12.01 15.21 11.21
CA ARG A 220 -12.32 14.19 10.21
C ARG A 220 -13.77 13.73 10.36
N ALA A 221 -14.39 13.33 9.25
CA ALA A 221 -15.72 12.72 9.28
C ALA A 221 -15.73 11.45 10.15
N GLU A 222 -14.61 10.72 10.18
CA GLU A 222 -14.40 9.59 11.07
C GLU A 222 -12.99 9.64 11.70
N PRO A 223 -12.87 9.69 13.03
CA PRO A 223 -11.58 9.61 13.71
C PRO A 223 -10.95 8.22 13.52
N VAL A 224 -9.71 8.19 13.05
CA VAL A 224 -8.93 6.95 12.90
C VAL A 224 -7.57 7.13 13.54
N ALA A 225 -7.21 6.22 14.45
CA ALA A 225 -5.87 6.15 15.00
C ALA A 225 -4.90 5.61 13.94
N VAL A 226 -3.82 6.35 13.69
CA VAL A 226 -2.74 5.99 12.78
C VAL A 226 -1.49 5.76 13.59
N ASP A 227 -1.00 4.53 13.57
CA ASP A 227 0.21 4.12 14.26
C ASP A 227 1.46 4.59 13.51
N PHE A 228 1.40 4.57 12.17
CA PHE A 228 2.54 4.86 11.30
C PHE A 228 2.14 5.82 10.18
N ALA A 229 2.51 7.10 10.29
CA ALA A 229 2.33 8.08 9.21
C ALA A 229 3.69 8.45 8.62
N CYS A 230 3.85 8.38 7.29
CA CYS A 230 5.07 8.91 6.65
C CYS A 230 5.11 10.44 6.73
N PHE A 231 4.05 11.11 6.27
CA PHE A 231 3.99 12.57 6.19
C PHE A 231 2.65 13.13 6.64
N ASP A 232 2.70 14.25 7.36
CA ASP A 232 1.56 15.12 7.59
C ASP A 232 1.53 16.20 6.51
N ILE A 233 0.36 16.42 5.90
CA ILE A 233 0.16 17.43 4.86
C ILE A 233 -1.07 18.29 5.12
N ASP A 234 -1.08 19.51 4.63
CA ASP A 234 -2.28 20.35 4.58
C ASP A 234 -3.35 19.72 3.68
N ASP A 235 -4.61 20.18 3.78
CA ASP A 235 -5.73 19.65 2.98
C ASP A 235 -5.68 20.13 1.53
N HIS A 236 -4.70 19.64 0.79
CA HIS A 236 -4.54 19.81 -0.65
C HIS A 236 -5.09 18.58 -1.39
N PHE A 237 -5.56 18.79 -2.63
CA PHE A 237 -5.72 17.68 -3.56
C PHE A 237 -4.34 17.26 -4.06
N VAL A 238 -3.99 15.98 -3.93
CA VAL A 238 -2.64 15.47 -4.20
C VAL A 238 -2.67 14.28 -5.14
N VAL A 239 -1.64 14.16 -5.98
CA VAL A 239 -1.44 13.06 -6.93
C VAL A 239 0.02 12.60 -6.91
N GLY A 240 0.28 11.46 -7.53
CA GLY A 240 1.62 10.89 -7.63
C GLY A 240 1.93 9.87 -6.55
N TYR A 241 2.94 9.04 -6.81
CA TYR A 241 3.35 7.94 -5.94
C TYR A 241 2.18 7.01 -5.55
N GLY A 242 1.35 6.66 -6.53
CA GLY A 242 0.14 5.84 -6.34
C GLY A 242 -1.17 6.63 -6.25
N LEU A 243 -1.15 7.88 -5.77
CA LEU A 243 -2.32 8.77 -5.71
C LEU A 243 -2.73 9.25 -7.11
N ASP A 244 -4.04 9.43 -7.33
CA ASP A 244 -4.57 9.73 -8.66
C ASP A 244 -5.57 10.90 -8.73
N TYR A 245 -5.74 11.35 -9.97
CA TYR A 245 -6.90 12.09 -10.42
C TYR A 245 -7.43 11.39 -11.67
N ASP A 246 -8.66 10.87 -11.60
CA ASP A 246 -9.31 10.11 -12.69
C ASP A 246 -8.44 8.95 -13.23
N GLY A 247 -7.80 8.21 -12.32
CA GLY A 247 -6.90 7.10 -12.65
C GLY A 247 -5.51 7.49 -13.17
N LEU A 248 -5.26 8.77 -13.43
CA LEU A 248 -4.00 9.29 -13.95
C LEU A 248 -3.04 9.72 -12.83
N PHE A 249 -1.80 10.06 -13.20
CA PHE A 249 -0.73 10.58 -12.33
C PHE A 249 -0.14 9.62 -11.29
N ARG A 250 -0.69 8.41 -11.09
CA ARG A 250 -0.17 7.41 -10.14
C ARG A 250 1.33 7.11 -10.31
N ASN A 251 1.83 7.22 -11.54
CA ASN A 251 3.20 6.91 -11.92
C ASN A 251 4.20 8.04 -11.67
N LEU A 252 3.77 9.23 -11.22
CA LEU A 252 4.72 10.27 -10.83
C LEU A 252 5.56 9.78 -9.63
N PRO A 253 6.88 9.99 -9.62
CA PRO A 253 7.73 9.50 -8.54
C PRO A 253 7.61 10.34 -7.25
N ASP A 254 7.08 11.56 -7.37
CA ASP A 254 6.88 12.51 -6.29
C ASP A 254 5.39 12.58 -5.91
N VAL A 255 5.10 13.13 -4.72
CA VAL A 255 3.74 13.57 -4.36
C VAL A 255 3.64 15.06 -4.66
N ALA A 256 2.61 15.43 -5.42
CA ALA A 256 2.42 16.81 -5.86
C ALA A 256 1.00 17.30 -5.60
N ALA A 257 0.86 18.61 -5.35
CA ALA A 257 -0.44 19.27 -5.28
C ALA A 257 -1.00 19.46 -6.69
N LEU A 258 -2.25 19.09 -6.90
CA LEU A 258 -2.97 19.30 -8.15
C LEU A 258 -3.86 20.53 -8.04
N ARG A 259 -3.80 21.42 -9.03
CA ARG A 259 -4.78 22.47 -9.25
C ARG A 259 -5.80 21.93 -10.24
N VAL A 260 -7.05 21.81 -9.81
CA VAL A 260 -8.18 21.47 -10.69
C VAL A 260 -8.93 22.77 -10.99
N PRO A 261 -8.91 23.26 -12.23
CA PRO A 261 -9.61 24.49 -12.58
C PRO A 261 -11.12 24.37 -12.36
N GLY A 262 -11.70 25.31 -11.62
CA GLY A 262 -13.14 25.36 -11.34
C GLY A 262 -13.64 24.45 -10.21
N ALA A 263 -12.74 23.86 -9.42
CA ALA A 263 -13.05 23.10 -8.20
C ALA A 263 -12.94 23.96 -6.93
#